data_AF-A0A2D0IMQ8-F1
#
_entry.id   AF-A0A2D0IMQ8-F1
#
_cell.length_a   1.000
_cell.length_b   1.000
_cell.length_c   1.000
_cell.angle_alpha   90.00
_cell.angle_beta   90.00
_cell.angle_gamma   90.00
#
_symmetry.space_group_name_H-M   'P 1'
#
loop_
_entity.id
_entity.type
_entity.pdbx_description
1 polymer ?
#
loop_
_entity_poly.entity_id
_entity_poly.type
_entity_poly.pdbx_seq_one_letter_code
_entity_poly.pdbx_strand_id
1 'polypeptide(L)'
;MNKSQIFSAAHKIAKNTVAIVGDYQIAFSLALRDVYSSMISTENKLLKMGFSVWENHGHRRIYINIERFGEVFGLELSWYKTGNISSARLNGERISNSRAYQLIPFKAFYDCVKNEWNCGDLKPII
;
A
#
# COMPACT_ATOMS: atom_id res chain seq x y z
N MET A 1 3.28 -1.26 -11.64
CA MET A 1 3.52 -1.82 -12.99
C MET A 1 2.29 -2.56 -13.45
N ASN A 2 1.89 -2.41 -14.71
CA ASN A 2 0.84 -3.24 -15.30
C ASN A 2 1.34 -4.68 -15.51
N LYS A 3 0.44 -5.65 -15.77
CA LYS A 3 0.82 -7.06 -15.95
C LYS A 3 1.88 -7.23 -17.04
N SER A 4 1.68 -6.61 -18.21
CA SER A 4 2.63 -6.69 -19.32
C SER A 4 4.05 -6.26 -18.92
N GLN A 5 4.18 -5.15 -18.19
CA GLN A 5 5.45 -4.65 -17.69
C GLN A 5 6.13 -5.62 -16.71
N ILE A 6 5.36 -6.30 -15.85
CA ILE A 6 5.89 -7.31 -14.92
C ILE A 6 6.51 -8.48 -15.68
N PHE A 7 5.76 -9.02 -16.65
CA PHE A 7 6.26 -10.11 -17.49
C PHE A 7 7.49 -9.67 -18.29
N SER A 8 7.49 -8.47 -18.88
CA SER A 8 8.66 -7.94 -19.58
C SER A 8 9.89 -7.78 -18.68
N ALA A 9 9.71 -7.31 -17.44
CA ALA A 9 10.80 -7.19 -16.47
C ALA A 9 11.35 -8.57 -16.06
N ALA A 10 10.48 -9.52 -15.74
CA ALA A 10 10.87 -10.89 -15.40
C ALA A 10 11.58 -11.58 -16.57
N HIS A 11 11.14 -11.37 -17.81
CA HIS A 11 11.81 -11.88 -19.01
C HIS A 11 13.24 -11.34 -19.14
N LYS A 12 13.44 -10.05 -18.86
CA LYS A 12 14.77 -9.42 -18.93
C LYS A 12 15.71 -10.02 -17.89
N ILE A 13 15.23 -10.24 -16.67
CA ILE A 13 16.00 -10.85 -15.58
C ILE A 13 16.33 -12.31 -15.90
N ALA A 14 15.33 -13.09 -16.33
CA ALA A 14 15.51 -14.50 -16.67
C ALA A 14 16.58 -14.74 -17.74
N LYS A 15 16.65 -13.87 -18.76
CA LYS A 15 17.69 -13.94 -19.81
C LYS A 15 19.12 -13.76 -19.30
N ASN A 16 19.31 -13.03 -18.20
CA ASN A 16 20.62 -12.88 -17.58
C ASN A 16 20.93 -14.07 -16.67
N THR A 17 19.93 -14.61 -15.96
CA THR A 17 20.09 -15.69 -14.99
C THR A 17 20.15 -17.08 -15.63
N VAL A 18 19.56 -17.27 -16.82
CA VAL A 18 19.53 -18.57 -17.51
C VAL A 18 20.93 -19.10 -17.82
N ALA A 19 21.91 -18.21 -18.05
CA ALA A 19 23.30 -18.60 -18.25
C ALA A 19 23.91 -19.32 -17.03
N ILE A 20 23.35 -19.12 -15.84
CA ILE A 20 23.78 -19.73 -14.58
C ILE A 20 22.93 -20.97 -14.27
N VAL A 21 21.61 -20.88 -14.44
CA VAL A 21 20.64 -21.93 -14.04
C VAL A 21 20.53 -23.03 -15.10
N GLY A 22 20.91 -22.76 -16.35
CA GLY A 22 20.83 -23.71 -17.46
C GLY A 22 19.42 -23.93 -18.02
N ASP A 23 18.38 -23.73 -17.20
CA ASP A 23 16.98 -23.87 -17.58
C ASP A 23 16.24 -22.51 -17.53
N TYR A 24 15.66 -22.13 -18.67
CA TYR A 24 14.95 -20.87 -18.83
C TYR A 24 13.62 -20.83 -18.06
N GLN A 25 12.88 -21.93 -17.98
CA GLN A 25 11.60 -21.98 -17.26
C GLN A 25 11.83 -21.80 -15.77
N ILE A 26 12.88 -22.39 -15.22
CA ILE A 26 13.27 -22.22 -13.82
C ILE A 26 13.73 -20.78 -13.57
N ALA A 27 14.63 -20.26 -14.42
CA ALA A 27 15.10 -18.88 -14.32
C ALA A 27 13.96 -17.85 -14.41
N PHE A 28 12.98 -18.09 -15.28
CA PHE A 28 11.82 -17.21 -15.44
C PHE A 28 10.84 -17.30 -14.28
N SER A 29 10.59 -18.50 -13.75
CA SER A 29 9.73 -18.69 -12.58
C SER A 29 10.32 -18.01 -11.33
N LEU A 30 11.64 -18.12 -11.14
CA LEU A 30 12.36 -17.41 -10.08
C LEU A 30 12.33 -15.90 -10.29
N ALA A 31 12.60 -15.42 -11.50
CA ALA A 31 12.55 -14.00 -11.83
C ALA A 31 11.15 -13.40 -11.67
N LEU A 32 10.10 -14.13 -12.03
CA LEU A 32 8.72 -13.71 -11.77
C LEU A 32 8.47 -13.60 -10.28
N ARG A 33 8.79 -14.63 -9.50
CA ARG A 33 8.60 -14.62 -8.04
C ARG A 33 9.34 -13.44 -7.39
N ASP A 34 10.56 -13.18 -7.85
CA ASP A 34 11.37 -12.06 -7.37
C ASP A 34 10.78 -10.71 -7.78
N VAL A 35 10.38 -10.51 -9.04
CA VAL A 35 9.72 -9.27 -9.50
C VAL A 35 8.38 -9.03 -8.79
N TYR A 36 7.61 -10.09 -8.50
CA TYR A 36 6.39 -9.98 -7.72
C TYR A 36 6.66 -9.65 -6.25
N SER A 37 7.73 -10.20 -5.65
CA SER A 37 8.16 -9.86 -4.30
C SER A 37 8.72 -8.42 -4.24
N SER A 38 9.45 -8.00 -5.27
CA SER A 38 10.04 -6.68 -5.44
C SER A 38 9.05 -5.63 -5.94
N MET A 39 7.85 -6.02 -6.39
CA MET A 39 6.69 -5.13 -6.61
C MET A 39 6.15 -4.55 -5.28
N ILE A 40 6.82 -4.90 -4.19
CA ILE A 40 6.82 -4.21 -2.91
C ILE A 40 5.56 -4.59 -2.16
N SER A 41 5.74 -5.48 -1.17
CA SER A 41 4.77 -5.62 -0.09
C SER A 41 4.42 -4.22 0.40
N THR A 42 3.14 -3.83 0.29
CA THR A 42 2.63 -2.56 0.83
C THR A 42 3.15 -2.33 2.25
N GLU A 43 3.35 -3.41 3.01
CA GLU A 43 4.04 -3.45 4.29
C GLU A 43 5.41 -2.76 4.26
N ASN A 44 6.30 -3.11 3.33
CA ASN A 44 7.63 -2.51 3.22
C ASN A 44 7.59 -1.02 2.88
N LYS A 45 6.60 -0.57 2.08
CA LYS A 45 6.41 0.88 1.83
C LYS A 45 6.03 1.58 3.12
N LEU A 46 5.04 1.04 3.83
CA LEU A 46 4.56 1.58 5.10
C LEU A 46 5.67 1.58 6.17
N LEU A 47 6.46 0.52 6.27
CA LEU A 47 7.62 0.44 7.16
C LEU A 47 8.66 1.52 6.84
N LYS A 48 8.97 1.74 5.55
CA LYS A 48 9.89 2.81 5.12
C LYS A 48 9.34 4.21 5.40
N MET A 49 8.03 4.39 5.36
CA MET A 49 7.35 5.61 5.79
C MET A 49 7.31 5.76 7.33
N GLY A 50 7.85 4.80 8.09
CA GLY A 50 7.91 4.86 9.55
C GLY A 50 6.63 4.39 10.26
N PHE A 51 5.73 3.68 9.58
CA PHE A 51 4.63 2.98 10.26
C PHE A 51 5.15 1.75 11.01
N SER A 52 4.45 1.37 12.07
CA SER A 52 4.80 0.21 12.89
C SER A 52 3.86 -0.96 12.64
N VAL A 53 4.41 -2.16 12.66
CA VAL A 53 3.64 -3.41 12.59
C VAL A 53 3.12 -3.76 13.97
N TRP A 54 1.83 -4.04 14.05
CA TRP A 54 1.19 -4.66 15.19
C TRP A 54 1.02 -6.16 14.91
N GLU A 55 1.54 -7.00 15.79
CA GLU A 55 1.45 -8.45 15.67
C GLU A 55 0.91 -9.07 16.96
N ASN A 56 -0.18 -9.83 16.87
CA ASN A 56 -0.74 -10.58 18.00
C ASN A 56 -1.68 -11.70 17.51
N HIS A 57 -1.70 -12.84 18.21
CA HIS A 57 -2.61 -13.97 17.96
C HIS A 57 -2.75 -14.38 16.48
N GLY A 58 -1.64 -14.41 15.73
CA GLY A 58 -1.64 -14.77 14.30
C GLY A 58 -2.13 -13.67 13.36
N HIS A 59 -2.37 -12.47 13.86
CA HIS A 59 -2.61 -11.28 13.05
C HIS A 59 -1.36 -10.42 12.96
N ARG A 60 -1.13 -9.86 11.77
CA ARG A 60 -0.07 -8.89 11.52
C ARG A 60 -0.64 -7.73 10.71
N ARG A 61 -0.72 -6.55 11.31
CA ARG A 61 -1.41 -5.37 10.74
C ARG A 61 -0.57 -4.12 10.90
N ILE A 62 -0.69 -3.21 9.93
CA ILE A 62 -0.16 -1.84 10.07
C ILE A 62 -1.34 -0.90 10.14
N TYR A 63 -1.54 -0.28 11.30
CA TYR A 63 -2.60 0.71 11.51
C TYR A 63 -2.18 2.07 10.95
N ILE A 64 -3.11 2.73 10.26
CA ILE A 64 -2.92 4.09 9.77
C ILE A 64 -3.73 5.02 10.67
N ASN A 65 -3.04 5.94 11.35
CA ASN A 65 -3.70 6.96 12.16
C ASN A 65 -4.25 8.07 11.28
N ILE A 66 -5.36 8.68 11.70
CA ILE A 66 -6.05 9.72 10.95
C ILE A 66 -5.15 10.90 10.58
N GLU A 67 -4.20 11.26 11.45
CA GLU A 67 -3.22 12.32 11.23
C GLU A 67 -2.30 12.05 10.02
N ARG A 68 -2.12 10.77 9.68
CA ARG A 68 -1.26 10.32 8.58
C ARG A 68 -2.06 9.86 7.36
N PHE A 69 -3.38 10.10 7.33
CA PHE A 69 -4.21 9.75 6.18
C PHE A 69 -3.80 10.48 4.91
N GLY A 70 -3.27 11.70 5.02
CA GLY A 70 -2.74 12.44 3.88
C GLY A 70 -1.63 11.68 3.14
N GLU A 71 -0.73 11.04 3.89
CA GLU A 71 0.42 10.32 3.33
C GLU A 71 0.03 9.02 2.60
N VAL A 72 -1.04 8.36 3.05
CA VAL A 72 -1.41 7.02 2.58
C VAL A 72 -2.60 7.02 1.63
N PHE A 73 -3.57 7.91 1.89
CA PHE A 73 -4.85 7.96 1.17
C PHE A 73 -5.08 9.32 0.48
N GLY A 74 -4.17 10.28 0.64
CA GLY A 74 -4.34 11.63 0.10
C GLY A 74 -5.44 12.45 0.78
N LEU A 75 -5.96 11.99 1.93
CA LEU A 75 -7.00 12.69 2.68
C LEU A 75 -6.36 13.57 3.76
N GLU A 76 -6.32 14.87 3.51
CA GLU A 76 -5.81 15.88 4.45
C GLU A 76 -6.98 16.50 5.21
N LEU A 77 -6.86 16.53 6.54
CA LEU A 77 -7.89 17.02 7.45
C LEU A 77 -7.30 18.05 8.40
N SER A 78 -8.01 19.15 8.58
CA SER A 78 -7.76 20.12 9.65
C SER A 78 -8.94 20.08 10.62
N TRP A 79 -8.65 20.35 11.90
CA TRP A 79 -9.63 20.24 12.97
C TRP A 79 -9.77 21.54 13.75
N TYR A 80 -10.98 21.80 14.24
CA TYR A 80 -11.19 22.74 15.32
C TYR A 80 -10.74 22.11 16.65
N LYS A 81 -10.50 22.93 17.67
CA LYS A 81 -10.21 22.47 19.05
C LYS A 81 -11.33 21.61 19.65
N THR A 82 -12.54 21.71 19.11
CA THR A 82 -13.72 20.93 19.49
C THR A 82 -13.73 19.51 18.90
N GLY A 83 -12.78 19.16 18.03
CA GLY A 83 -12.74 17.85 17.35
C GLY A 83 -13.59 17.77 16.08
N ASN A 84 -14.22 18.87 15.66
CA ASN A 84 -14.92 18.93 14.38
C ASN A 84 -13.95 19.23 13.23
N ILE A 85 -14.15 18.63 12.06
CA ILE A 85 -13.37 18.94 10.85
C ILE A 85 -13.60 20.41 10.47
N SER A 86 -12.52 21.18 10.33
CA SER A 86 -12.53 22.58 9.88
C SER A 86 -12.33 22.70 8.38
N SER A 87 -11.49 21.85 7.78
CA SER A 87 -11.33 21.76 6.33
C SER A 87 -10.87 20.36 5.91
N ALA A 88 -11.22 19.95 4.69
CA ALA A 88 -10.80 18.67 4.12
C ALA A 88 -10.39 18.79 2.65
N ARG A 89 -9.36 18.03 2.28
CA ARG A 89 -8.91 17.86 0.89
C ARG A 89 -8.65 16.39 0.59
N LEU A 90 -9.02 15.95 -0.61
CA LEU A 90 -8.73 14.60 -1.11
C LEU A 90 -7.89 14.74 -2.38
N ASN A 91 -6.68 14.19 -2.37
CA ASN A 91 -5.72 14.28 -3.47
C ASN A 91 -5.46 15.73 -3.93
N GLY A 92 -5.43 16.66 -2.97
CA GLY A 92 -5.23 18.10 -3.22
C GLY A 92 -6.51 18.88 -3.56
N GLU A 93 -7.62 18.22 -3.90
CA GLU A 93 -8.90 18.86 -4.20
C GLU A 93 -9.74 19.09 -2.95
N ARG A 94 -10.40 20.25 -2.84
CA ARG A 94 -11.26 20.55 -1.70
C ARG A 94 -12.53 19.70 -1.75
N ILE A 95 -12.83 19.02 -0.64
CA ILE A 95 -14.10 18.31 -0.45
C ILE A 95 -14.90 18.93 0.70
N SER A 96 -16.19 18.59 0.80
CA SER A 96 -17.00 18.99 1.94
C SER A 96 -16.60 18.22 3.21
N ASN A 97 -16.77 18.86 4.37
CA ASN A 97 -16.44 18.23 5.65
C ASN A 97 -17.36 17.02 5.92
N SER A 98 -18.62 17.07 5.49
CA SER A 98 -19.55 15.94 5.58
C SER A 98 -19.10 14.75 4.72
N ARG A 99 -18.59 15.01 3.51
CA ARG A 99 -18.01 13.96 2.68
C ARG A 99 -16.76 13.36 3.32
N ALA A 100 -15.92 14.19 3.93
CA ALA A 100 -14.75 13.71 4.65
C ALA A 100 -15.12 12.77 5.80
N TYR A 101 -16.13 13.11 6.61
CA TYR A 101 -16.64 12.23 7.67
C TYR A 101 -17.09 10.86 7.16
N GLN A 102 -17.74 10.80 5.99
CA GLN A 102 -18.16 9.53 5.38
C GLN A 102 -16.98 8.66 4.91
N LEU A 103 -15.88 9.29 4.52
CA LEU A 103 -14.69 8.59 4.03
C LEU A 103 -13.83 8.03 5.17
N ILE A 104 -13.89 8.60 6.37
CA ILE A 104 -13.08 8.16 7.51
C ILE A 104 -13.64 6.83 8.04
N PRO A 105 -12.92 5.70 7.88
CA PRO A 105 -13.33 4.44 8.48
C PRO A 105 -13.10 4.48 9.99
N PHE A 106 -13.82 3.63 10.73
CA PHE A 106 -13.61 3.49 12.18
C PHE A 106 -12.18 3.06 12.54
N LYS A 107 -11.60 2.16 11.73
CA LYS A 107 -10.18 1.76 11.79
C LYS A 107 -9.65 1.65 10.38
N ALA A 108 -8.48 2.23 10.12
CA ALA A 108 -7.76 2.03 8.87
C ALA A 108 -6.51 1.18 9.13
N PHE A 109 -6.35 0.08 8.42
CA PHE A 109 -5.15 -0.74 8.50
C PHE A 109 -4.88 -1.54 7.23
N TYR A 110 -3.62 -1.92 7.07
CA TYR A 110 -3.19 -2.92 6.10
C TYR A 110 -2.99 -4.27 6.80
N ASP A 111 -3.66 -5.32 6.32
CA ASP A 111 -3.44 -6.69 6.80
C ASP A 111 -2.28 -7.32 6.02
N CYS A 112 -1.17 -7.56 6.72
CA CYS A 112 0.06 -8.06 6.11
C CYS A 112 -0.02 -9.56 5.79
N VAL A 113 -0.92 -10.30 6.46
CA VAL A 113 -1.12 -11.74 6.21
C VAL A 113 -2.00 -11.95 4.99
N LYS A 114 -3.12 -11.22 4.94
CA LYS A 114 -4.09 -11.31 3.82
C LYS A 114 -3.69 -10.47 2.61
N ASN A 115 -2.78 -9.52 2.78
CA ASN A 115 -2.34 -8.59 1.75
C ASN A 115 -3.49 -7.69 1.25
N GLU A 116 -4.33 -7.21 2.18
CA GLU A 116 -5.56 -6.48 1.92
C GLU A 116 -5.67 -5.20 2.76
N TRP A 117 -6.37 -4.20 2.24
CA TRP A 117 -6.68 -2.96 2.95
C TRP A 117 -8.03 -3.01 3.65
N ASN A 118 -8.07 -2.56 4.89
CA ASN A 118 -9.29 -2.19 5.60
C ASN A 118 -9.32 -0.67 5.74
N CYS A 119 -9.97 0.02 4.81
CA CYS A 119 -10.01 1.49 4.78
C CYS A 119 -11.33 2.09 4.28
N GLY A 120 -12.41 1.31 4.25
CA GLY A 120 -13.70 1.77 3.71
C GLY A 120 -13.61 2.18 2.25
N ASP A 121 -14.16 3.35 1.92
CA ASP A 121 -14.19 3.89 0.56
C ASP A 121 -12.89 4.59 0.14
N LEU A 122 -11.92 4.73 1.06
CA LEU A 122 -10.63 5.32 0.73
C LEU A 122 -9.80 4.38 -0.16
N LYS A 123 -9.03 4.99 -1.06
CA LYS A 123 -8.08 4.27 -1.91
C LYS A 123 -6.66 4.69 -1.55
N PRO A 124 -5.76 3.73 -1.27
CA PRO A 124 -4.37 4.05 -0.99
C PRO A 124 -3.69 4.60 -2.25
N ILE A 125 -2.81 5.58 -2.07
CA ILE A 125 -2.04 6.23 -3.14
C ILE A 125 -0.58 5.75 -3.20
N ILE A 126 -0.22 4.75 -2.39
CA ILE A 126 1.17 4.28 -2.18
C ILE A 126 1.59 3.07 -3.02
#